data_AF-A0A1I4AUG9-F1
#
_entry.id   AF-A0A1I4AUG9-F1
#
_cell.length_a   1.000
_cell.length_b   1.000
_cell.length_c   1.000
_cell.angle_alpha   90.00
_cell.angle_beta   90.00
_cell.angle_gamma   90.00
#
_symmetry.space_group_name_H-M   'P 1'
#
loop_
_entity.id
_entity.type
_entity.pdbx_description
1 polymer ?
#
loop_
_entity_poly.entity_id
_entity_poly.type
_entity_poly.pdbx_seq_one_letter_code
_entity_poly.pdbx_strand_id
1 'polypeptide(L)'
;MSYSKADEAKKAGDYEEAASEYAKYALSKLVDNNFAVDGRMRWAVGELLQAMSCDAHVGNTARAQHLFKYARWHLEEVRENTQKGVLVGLTHEWEGDGLLYLGDSEAVQKYQTAQGYYQDLTWHEERWKDEPDFMEFYFAYEEFVKMYGVMDSTELCQTSFPKRIEYKIEFARKHIE
;
A
#
# COMPACT_ATOMS: atom_id res chain seq x y z
N MET A 1 -0.77 -16.15 13.98
CA MET A 1 0.52 -16.11 14.70
C MET A 1 1.62 -15.34 13.96
N SER A 2 1.52 -15.03 12.66
CA SER A 2 2.62 -14.39 11.92
C SER A 2 2.58 -12.84 11.90
N TYR A 3 1.41 -12.21 12.00
CA TYR A 3 1.27 -10.74 12.06
C TYR A 3 1.98 -10.11 13.28
N SER A 4 1.88 -10.74 14.47
CA SER A 4 2.50 -10.24 15.70
C SER A 4 4.03 -10.12 15.58
N LYS A 5 4.66 -11.06 14.89
CA LYS A 5 6.14 -11.13 14.81
C LYS A 5 6.71 -10.02 13.92
N ALA A 6 6.06 -9.72 12.80
CA ALA A 6 6.48 -8.62 11.93
C ALA A 6 6.36 -7.27 12.63
N ASP A 7 5.23 -7.03 13.31
CA ASP A 7 5.00 -5.81 14.09
C ASP A 7 5.98 -5.67 15.27
N GLU A 8 6.28 -6.78 15.97
CA GLU A 8 7.26 -6.80 17.06
C GLU A 8 8.67 -6.47 16.55
N ALA A 9 9.10 -7.08 15.44
CA ALA A 9 10.38 -6.79 14.81
C ALA A 9 10.47 -5.32 14.37
N LYS A 10 9.42 -4.80 13.73
CA LYS A 10 9.35 -3.39 13.31
C LYS A 10 9.43 -2.44 14.50
N LYS A 11 8.69 -2.71 15.58
CA LYS A 11 8.75 -1.91 16.84
C LYS A 11 10.12 -1.96 17.51
N ALA A 12 10.86 -3.06 17.35
CA ALA A 12 12.23 -3.20 17.82
C ALA A 12 13.26 -2.50 16.91
N GLY A 13 12.84 -1.95 15.76
CA GLY A 13 13.72 -1.36 14.76
C GLY A 13 14.42 -2.39 13.86
N ASP A 14 14.05 -3.67 13.94
CA ASP A 14 14.57 -4.72 13.07
C ASP A 14 13.73 -4.78 11.78
N TYR A 15 13.97 -3.80 10.91
CA TYR A 15 13.24 -3.67 9.64
C TYR A 15 13.56 -4.79 8.65
N GLU A 16 14.73 -5.43 8.75
CA GLU A 16 15.07 -6.55 7.87
C GLU A 16 14.26 -7.80 8.21
N GLU A 17 14.13 -8.14 9.50
CA GLU A 17 13.27 -9.24 9.96
C GLU A 17 11.80 -8.89 9.74
N ALA A 18 11.38 -7.66 10.04
CA ALA A 18 10.00 -7.22 9.79
C ALA A 18 9.60 -7.40 8.31
N ALA A 19 10.45 -6.95 7.38
CA ALA A 19 10.23 -7.15 5.95
C ALA A 19 10.10 -8.63 5.58
N SER A 20 10.96 -9.49 6.14
CA SER A 20 10.91 -10.93 5.90
C SER A 20 9.61 -11.55 6.39
N GLU A 21 9.14 -11.19 7.59
CA GLU A 21 7.93 -11.75 8.19
C GLU A 21 6.65 -11.25 7.49
N TYR A 22 6.57 -9.96 7.14
CA TYR A 22 5.49 -9.44 6.31
C TYR A 22 5.42 -10.14 4.95
N ALA A 23 6.56 -10.28 4.26
CA ALA A 23 6.62 -10.95 2.96
C ALA A 23 6.21 -12.43 3.04
N LYS A 24 6.71 -13.19 4.03
CA LYS A 24 6.32 -14.59 4.25
C LYS A 24 4.82 -14.72 4.48
N TYR A 25 4.25 -13.83 5.29
CA TYR A 25 2.82 -13.84 5.58
C TYR A 25 2.01 -13.56 4.32
N ALA A 26 2.34 -12.49 3.60
CA ALA A 26 1.69 -12.11 2.36
C ALA A 26 1.68 -13.26 1.34
N LEU A 27 2.86 -13.84 1.08
CA LEU A 27 3.01 -14.94 0.13
C LEU A 27 2.24 -16.19 0.56
N SER A 28 2.17 -16.49 1.86
CA SER A 28 1.36 -17.60 2.37
C SER A 28 -0.13 -17.44 2.07
N LYS A 29 -0.61 -16.20 1.99
CA LYS A 29 -1.99 -15.91 1.63
C LYS A 29 -2.19 -16.00 0.12
N LEU A 30 -1.28 -15.43 -0.68
CA LEU A 30 -1.38 -15.40 -2.14
C LEU A 30 -1.39 -16.78 -2.81
N VAL A 31 -0.84 -17.81 -2.14
CA VAL A 31 -0.82 -19.20 -2.64
C VAL A 31 -2.15 -19.94 -2.43
N ASP A 32 -3.04 -19.45 -1.55
CA ASP A 32 -4.35 -20.06 -1.32
C ASP A 32 -5.32 -19.70 -2.46
N ASN A 33 -5.67 -20.65 -3.33
CA ASN A 33 -6.54 -20.51 -4.52
C ASN A 33 -7.98 -19.97 -4.30
N ASN A 34 -8.35 -19.54 -3.08
CA ASN A 34 -9.65 -18.89 -2.78
C ASN A 34 -9.63 -17.36 -2.99
N PHE A 35 -8.71 -16.89 -3.84
CA PHE A 35 -8.28 -15.50 -3.94
C PHE A 35 -9.17 -14.58 -4.79
N ALA A 36 -10.36 -15.04 -5.19
CA ALA A 36 -11.25 -14.33 -6.09
C ALA A 36 -11.75 -13.01 -5.46
N VAL A 37 -11.00 -11.93 -5.71
CA VAL A 37 -11.41 -10.52 -5.59
C VAL A 37 -12.03 -10.17 -4.21
N ASP A 38 -11.49 -10.73 -3.12
CA ASP A 38 -11.98 -10.51 -1.75
C ASP A 38 -10.98 -9.74 -0.85
N GLY A 39 -11.34 -9.53 0.41
CA GLY A 39 -10.51 -8.83 1.41
C GLY A 39 -9.12 -9.46 1.64
N ARG A 40 -8.92 -10.75 1.31
CA ARG A 40 -7.63 -11.43 1.51
C ARG A 40 -6.58 -10.99 0.51
N MET A 41 -6.97 -10.70 -0.73
CA MET A 41 -6.05 -10.14 -1.72
C MET A 41 -5.57 -8.78 -1.26
N ARG A 42 -6.52 -7.93 -0.85
CA ARG A 42 -6.22 -6.62 -0.29
C ARG A 42 -5.23 -6.77 0.85
N TRP A 43 -5.52 -7.69 1.77
CA TRP A 43 -4.66 -7.98 2.92
C TRP A 43 -3.23 -8.32 2.51
N ALA A 44 -3.08 -9.32 1.66
CA ALA A 44 -1.78 -9.78 1.22
C ALA A 44 -0.98 -8.71 0.45
N VAL A 45 -1.62 -7.93 -0.43
CA VAL A 45 -0.93 -6.82 -1.12
C VAL A 45 -0.48 -5.76 -0.14
N GLY A 46 -1.31 -5.45 0.86
CA GLY A 46 -0.93 -4.61 1.98
C GLY A 46 0.34 -5.03 2.70
N GLU A 47 0.42 -6.32 3.02
CA GLU A 47 1.58 -6.90 3.69
C GLU A 47 2.82 -6.88 2.80
N LEU A 48 2.66 -7.07 1.47
CA LEU A 48 3.76 -6.85 0.53
C LEU A 48 4.24 -5.39 0.56
N LEU A 49 3.34 -4.41 0.63
CA LEU A 49 3.70 -3.00 0.73
C LEU A 49 4.38 -2.67 2.07
N GLN A 50 3.95 -3.26 3.18
CA GLN A 50 4.64 -3.14 4.48
C GLN A 50 6.07 -3.69 4.39
N ALA A 51 6.24 -4.86 3.79
CA ALA A 51 7.55 -5.45 3.56
C ALA A 51 8.44 -4.54 2.69
N MET A 52 7.89 -4.00 1.60
CA MET A 52 8.61 -3.07 0.73
C MET A 52 9.00 -1.76 1.44
N SER A 53 8.13 -1.23 2.30
CA SER A 53 8.43 -0.03 3.10
C SER A 53 9.59 -0.29 4.06
N CYS A 54 9.60 -1.46 4.72
CA CYS A 54 10.72 -1.88 5.57
C CYS A 54 12.01 -2.08 4.76
N ASP A 55 11.92 -2.68 3.58
CA ASP A 55 13.05 -2.83 2.67
C ASP A 55 13.61 -1.48 2.20
N ALA A 56 12.74 -0.52 1.89
CA ALA A 56 13.15 0.84 1.53
C ALA A 56 13.88 1.52 2.70
N HIS A 57 13.43 1.33 3.95
CA HIS A 57 14.07 1.86 5.15
C HIS A 57 15.53 1.40 5.30
N VAL A 58 15.81 0.13 4.97
CA VAL A 58 17.17 -0.46 5.08
C VAL A 58 17.94 -0.47 3.76
N GLY A 59 17.40 0.13 2.70
CA GLY A 59 18.03 0.17 1.38
C GLY A 59 18.08 -1.17 0.62
N ASN A 60 17.21 -2.13 0.96
CA ASN A 60 17.12 -3.43 0.28
C ASN A 60 16.26 -3.36 -0.99
N THR A 61 16.74 -2.61 -1.98
CA THR A 61 16.00 -2.37 -3.24
C THR A 61 15.73 -3.67 -4.01
N ALA A 62 16.63 -4.65 -3.95
CA ALA A 62 16.49 -5.90 -4.71
C ALA A 62 15.27 -6.72 -4.25
N ARG A 63 15.06 -6.85 -2.93
CA ARG A 63 13.88 -7.56 -2.38
C ARG A 63 12.61 -6.74 -2.62
N ALA A 64 12.65 -5.43 -2.41
CA ALA A 64 11.52 -4.54 -2.71
C ALA A 64 11.06 -4.65 -4.17
N GLN A 65 11.97 -4.65 -5.14
CA GLN A 65 11.65 -4.81 -6.56
C GLN A 65 11.00 -6.17 -6.87
N HIS A 66 11.44 -7.23 -6.19
CA HIS A 66 10.84 -8.55 -6.36
C HIS A 66 9.41 -8.59 -5.82
N LEU A 67 9.21 -8.10 -4.59
CA LEU A 67 7.89 -8.01 -3.96
C LEU A 67 6.93 -7.14 -4.78
N PHE A 68 7.42 -6.03 -5.33
CA PHE A 68 6.62 -5.15 -6.17
C PHE A 68 6.08 -5.85 -7.42
N LYS A 69 6.87 -6.72 -8.07
CA LYS A 69 6.40 -7.49 -9.23
C LYS A 69 5.20 -8.38 -8.89
N TYR A 70 5.23 -9.02 -7.72
CA TYR A 70 4.11 -9.83 -7.24
C TYR A 70 2.90 -8.96 -6.90
N ALA A 71 3.09 -7.89 -6.14
CA ALA A 71 2.02 -6.96 -5.79
C ALA A 71 1.33 -6.42 -7.06
N ARG A 72 2.12 -5.96 -8.03
CA ARG A 72 1.64 -5.41 -9.30
C ARG A 72 0.80 -6.42 -10.10
N TRP A 73 1.22 -7.69 -10.14
CA TRP A 73 0.47 -8.73 -10.83
C TRP A 73 -0.94 -8.91 -10.24
N HIS A 74 -1.04 -9.03 -8.91
CA HIS A 74 -2.35 -9.16 -8.25
C HIS A 74 -3.20 -7.89 -8.37
N LEU A 75 -2.58 -6.71 -8.29
CA LEU A 75 -3.28 -5.44 -8.51
C LEU A 75 -3.91 -5.38 -9.90
N GLU A 76 -3.21 -5.87 -10.94
CA GLU A 76 -3.75 -5.96 -12.29
C GLU A 76 -4.91 -6.95 -12.37
N GLU A 77 -4.78 -8.14 -11.78
CA GLU A 77 -5.89 -9.11 -11.74
C GLU A 77 -7.15 -8.51 -11.10
N VAL A 78 -7.01 -7.73 -10.03
CA VAL A 78 -8.17 -7.07 -9.41
C VAL A 78 -8.76 -6.01 -10.33
N ARG A 79 -7.94 -5.24 -11.04
CA ARG A 79 -8.44 -4.25 -12.02
C ARG A 79 -9.25 -4.89 -13.14
N GLU A 80 -8.77 -6.00 -13.68
CA GLU A 80 -9.44 -6.71 -14.78
C GLU A 80 -10.77 -7.34 -14.36
N ASN A 81 -10.92 -7.70 -13.08
CA ASN A 81 -12.06 -8.48 -12.58
C ASN A 81 -13.05 -7.67 -11.71
N THR A 82 -12.79 -6.39 -11.46
CA THR A 82 -13.68 -5.54 -10.67
C THR A 82 -14.45 -4.55 -11.54
N GLN A 83 -15.68 -4.23 -11.14
CA GLN A 83 -16.45 -3.11 -11.70
C GLN A 83 -16.58 -1.93 -10.72
N LYS A 84 -15.99 -2.04 -9.52
CA LYS A 84 -16.08 -1.01 -8.48
C LYS A 84 -14.99 0.03 -8.70
N GLY A 85 -15.38 1.28 -9.01
CA GLY A 85 -14.45 2.38 -9.25
C GLY A 85 -13.47 2.61 -8.09
N VAL A 86 -13.96 2.55 -6.85
CA VAL A 86 -13.11 2.67 -5.66
C VAL A 86 -11.99 1.63 -5.60
N LEU A 87 -12.28 0.37 -5.97
CA LEU A 87 -11.27 -0.70 -6.01
C LEU A 87 -10.22 -0.44 -7.09
N VAL A 88 -10.65 0.02 -8.27
CA VAL A 88 -9.70 0.38 -9.34
C VAL A 88 -8.80 1.52 -8.87
N GLY A 89 -9.37 2.58 -8.28
CA GLY A 89 -8.59 3.68 -7.70
C GLY A 89 -7.55 3.21 -6.69
N LEU A 90 -7.91 2.27 -5.82
CA LEU A 90 -6.99 1.70 -4.83
C LEU A 90 -5.85 0.92 -5.43
N THR A 91 -6.12 0.12 -6.46
CA THR A 91 -5.03 -0.61 -7.11
C THR A 91 -3.99 0.34 -7.72
N HIS A 92 -4.43 1.49 -8.25
CA HIS A 92 -3.53 2.52 -8.75
C HIS A 92 -2.80 3.22 -7.61
N GLU A 93 -3.47 3.50 -6.50
CA GLU A 93 -2.84 4.08 -5.33
C GLU A 93 -1.73 3.18 -4.77
N TRP A 94 -2.00 1.89 -4.58
CA TRP A 94 -1.04 0.92 -4.07
C TRP A 94 0.10 0.62 -5.03
N GLU A 95 -0.17 0.64 -6.34
CA GLU A 95 0.88 0.59 -7.34
C GLU A 95 1.78 1.84 -7.23
N GLY A 96 1.19 3.02 -7.01
CA GLY A 96 1.91 4.26 -6.73
C GLY A 96 2.77 4.19 -5.47
N ASP A 97 2.26 3.61 -4.38
CA ASP A 97 3.02 3.41 -3.14
C ASP A 97 4.23 2.50 -3.35
N GLY A 98 4.04 1.39 -4.07
CA GLY A 98 5.15 0.50 -4.41
C GLY A 98 6.23 1.19 -5.26
N LEU A 99 5.83 1.99 -6.25
CA LEU A 99 6.75 2.79 -7.08
C LEU A 99 7.46 3.85 -6.24
N LEU A 100 6.75 4.50 -5.32
CA LEU A 100 7.32 5.49 -4.41
C LEU A 100 8.41 4.89 -3.53
N TYR A 101 8.21 3.69 -2.99
CA TYR A 101 9.21 2.97 -2.20
C TYR A 101 10.45 2.60 -3.02
N LEU A 102 10.30 2.45 -4.33
CA LEU A 102 11.39 2.18 -5.27
C LEU A 102 12.06 3.45 -5.82
N GLY A 103 11.55 4.65 -5.47
CA GLY A 103 12.02 5.91 -6.01
C GLY A 103 11.69 6.11 -7.50
N ASP A 104 10.61 5.50 -7.99
CA ASP A 104 10.22 5.53 -9.40
C ASP A 104 9.24 6.68 -9.70
N SER A 105 9.58 7.52 -10.68
CA SER A 105 8.81 8.70 -11.10
C SER A 105 7.40 8.37 -11.59
N GLU A 106 7.14 7.13 -12.03
CA GLU A 106 5.80 6.67 -12.41
C GLU A 106 4.80 6.71 -11.24
N ALA A 107 5.27 6.78 -9.98
CA ALA A 107 4.41 6.88 -8.80
C ALA A 107 3.39 8.04 -8.92
N VAL A 108 3.84 9.21 -9.38
CA VAL A 108 2.98 10.40 -9.53
C VAL A 108 1.85 10.13 -10.52
N GLN A 109 2.15 9.48 -11.65
CA GLN A 109 1.16 9.15 -12.66
C GLN A 109 0.11 8.18 -12.10
N LYS A 110 0.53 7.17 -11.33
CA LYS A 110 -0.38 6.22 -10.69
C LYS A 110 -1.28 6.89 -9.67
N TYR A 111 -0.76 7.80 -8.86
CA TYR A 111 -1.57 8.59 -7.95
C TYR A 111 -2.58 9.49 -8.69
N GLN A 112 -2.18 10.12 -9.80
CA GLN A 112 -3.11 10.91 -10.62
C GLN A 112 -4.23 10.04 -11.22
N THR A 113 -3.92 8.81 -11.66
CA THR A 113 -4.95 7.87 -12.11
C THR A 113 -5.89 7.51 -10.97
N ALA A 114 -5.36 7.18 -9.78
CA ALA A 114 -6.17 6.91 -8.59
C ALA A 114 -7.11 8.09 -8.25
N GLN A 115 -6.59 9.32 -8.34
CA GLN A 115 -7.37 10.54 -8.09
C GLN A 115 -8.62 10.61 -8.97
N GLY A 116 -8.50 10.27 -10.26
CA GLY A 116 -9.62 10.27 -11.20
C GLY A 116 -10.74 9.34 -10.77
N TYR A 117 -10.41 8.16 -10.22
CA TYR A 117 -11.41 7.23 -9.69
C TYR A 117 -12.06 7.70 -8.40
N TYR A 118 -11.44 8.63 -7.68
CA TYR A 118 -11.94 9.12 -6.40
C TYR A 118 -12.81 10.38 -6.51
N GLN A 119 -12.85 11.04 -7.68
CA GLN A 119 -13.61 12.28 -7.88
C GLN A 119 -15.12 12.11 -7.70
N ASP A 120 -15.64 10.93 -8.04
CA ASP A 120 -17.08 10.64 -8.08
C ASP A 120 -17.52 9.59 -7.05
N LEU A 121 -16.76 9.42 -5.96
CA LEU A 121 -17.10 8.44 -4.92
C LEU A 121 -18.44 8.77 -4.27
N THR A 122 -19.26 7.74 -4.11
CA THR A 122 -20.45 7.80 -3.28
C THR A 122 -20.05 7.79 -1.80
N TRP A 123 -20.92 8.33 -0.93
CA TRP A 123 -20.72 8.26 0.52
C TRP A 123 -20.55 6.82 1.05
N HIS A 124 -21.17 5.84 0.41
CA HIS A 124 -21.00 4.43 0.78
C HIS A 124 -19.61 3.91 0.44
N GLU A 125 -19.03 4.33 -0.68
CA GLU A 125 -17.67 3.96 -1.06
C GLU A 125 -16.64 4.68 -0.18
N GLU A 126 -16.93 5.92 0.24
CA GLU A 126 -16.04 6.66 1.13
C GLU A 126 -15.86 5.96 2.49
N ARG A 127 -16.88 5.26 2.97
CA ARG A 127 -16.83 4.48 4.23
C ARG A 127 -15.92 3.26 4.16
N TRP A 128 -15.45 2.85 2.99
CA TRP A 128 -14.52 1.73 2.87
C TRP A 128 -13.20 2.03 3.59
N LYS A 129 -12.82 3.30 3.74
CA LYS A 129 -11.65 3.70 4.52
C LYS A 129 -11.74 3.29 6.00
N ASP A 130 -12.96 3.10 6.52
CA ASP A 130 -13.22 2.71 7.90
C ASP A 130 -13.33 1.18 8.06
N GLU A 131 -13.23 0.40 6.98
CA GLU A 131 -13.22 -1.06 7.06
C GLU A 131 -11.89 -1.55 7.69
N PRO A 132 -11.92 -2.51 8.63
CA PRO A 132 -10.71 -3.00 9.29
C PRO A 132 -9.62 -3.46 8.31
N ASP A 133 -10.02 -4.20 7.28
CA ASP A 133 -9.11 -4.65 6.22
C ASP A 133 -8.41 -3.46 5.56
N PHE A 134 -9.13 -2.34 5.35
CA PHE A 134 -8.58 -1.14 4.73
C PHE A 134 -7.61 -0.35 5.60
N MET A 135 -7.86 -0.33 6.90
CA MET A 135 -7.06 0.40 7.88
C MET A 135 -5.63 -0.14 7.98
N GLU A 136 -5.43 -1.44 7.82
CA GLU A 136 -4.09 -2.05 7.93
C GLU A 136 -3.13 -1.63 6.80
N PHE A 137 -3.66 -1.35 5.61
CA PHE A 137 -2.86 -0.84 4.47
C PHE A 137 -2.45 0.60 4.65
N TYR A 138 -3.29 1.34 5.34
CA TYR A 138 -3.07 2.73 5.62
C TYR A 138 -1.81 2.94 6.47
N PHE A 139 -1.58 2.03 7.41
CA PHE A 139 -0.39 2.04 8.27
C PHE A 139 0.91 1.88 7.48
N ALA A 140 0.92 1.25 6.30
CA ALA A 140 2.15 1.05 5.52
C ALA A 140 2.65 2.37 4.92
N TYR A 141 1.73 3.10 4.30
CA TYR A 141 1.99 4.42 3.74
C TYR A 141 2.22 5.46 4.84
N GLU A 142 1.43 5.43 5.91
CA GLU A 142 1.59 6.33 7.06
C GLU A 142 3.01 6.25 7.65
N GLU A 143 3.52 5.03 7.86
CA GLU A 143 4.86 4.80 8.39
C GLU A 143 5.96 5.27 7.43
N PHE A 144 5.76 5.08 6.12
CA PHE A 144 6.67 5.62 5.12
C PHE A 144 6.69 7.16 5.16
N VAL A 145 5.52 7.81 5.21
CA VAL A 145 5.45 9.27 5.32
C VAL A 145 6.08 9.79 6.63
N LYS A 146 5.90 9.07 7.75
CA LYS A 146 6.60 9.37 9.02
C LYS A 146 8.11 9.33 8.87
N MET A 147 8.64 8.34 8.15
CA MET A 147 10.07 8.22 7.89
C MET A 147 10.65 9.45 7.17
N TYR A 148 9.87 10.10 6.32
CA TYR A 148 10.27 11.35 5.64
C TYR A 148 9.80 12.63 6.36
N GLY A 149 9.15 12.51 7.53
CA GLY A 149 8.83 13.64 8.40
C GLY A 149 7.74 14.60 7.89
N VAL A 150 6.78 14.13 7.07
CA VAL A 150 5.90 15.03 6.30
C VAL A 150 4.49 15.22 6.90
N MET A 151 4.04 14.43 7.89
CA MET A 151 2.70 14.63 8.48
C MET A 151 2.50 14.08 9.91
N ASP A 152 1.54 14.65 10.63
CA ASP A 152 0.91 14.03 11.80
C ASP A 152 0.02 12.87 11.34
N SER A 153 0.30 11.70 11.87
CA SER A 153 -0.23 10.44 11.39
C SER A 153 -1.69 10.21 11.76
N THR A 154 -2.20 10.99 12.72
CA THR A 154 -3.58 10.95 13.20
C THR A 154 -4.58 11.60 12.24
N GLU A 155 -4.15 12.54 11.40
CA GLU A 155 -5.02 13.24 10.43
C GLU A 155 -5.28 12.37 9.18
N LEU A 156 -4.29 11.55 8.83
CA LEU A 156 -4.27 10.76 7.62
C LEU A 156 -5.46 9.76 7.63
N CYS A 157 -5.67 8.94 8.68
CA CYS A 157 -6.74 7.92 8.65
C CYS A 157 -8.16 8.51 8.61
N GLN A 158 -8.30 9.77 9.00
CA GLN A 158 -9.57 10.51 8.96
C GLN A 158 -9.80 11.22 7.62
N THR A 159 -8.76 11.29 6.78
CA THR A 159 -8.77 11.99 5.49
C THR A 159 -9.62 11.21 4.46
N SER A 160 -10.20 11.92 3.50
CA SER A 160 -10.93 11.31 2.40
C SER A 160 -10.00 10.68 1.35
N PHE A 161 -10.50 9.75 0.54
CA PHE A 161 -9.72 9.14 -0.55
C PHE A 161 -9.09 10.19 -1.50
N PRO A 162 -9.81 11.22 -2.00
CA PRO A 162 -9.21 12.27 -2.83
C PRO A 162 -8.11 13.05 -2.11
N LYS A 163 -8.37 13.44 -0.85
CA LYS A 163 -7.45 14.30 -0.11
C LYS A 163 -6.15 13.56 0.24
N ARG A 164 -6.23 12.25 0.50
CA ARG A 164 -5.07 11.37 0.66
C ARG A 164 -4.19 11.35 -0.59
N ILE A 165 -4.80 11.22 -1.76
CA ILE A 165 -4.07 11.19 -3.03
C ILE A 165 -3.37 12.53 -3.31
N GLU A 166 -3.98 13.67 -2.98
CA GLU A 166 -3.33 14.97 -3.09
C GLU A 166 -2.00 15.02 -2.31
N TYR A 167 -2.02 14.54 -1.07
CA TYR A 167 -0.81 14.47 -0.25
C TYR A 167 0.25 13.54 -0.84
N LYS A 168 -0.17 12.37 -1.35
CA LYS A 168 0.72 11.42 -2.04
C LYS A 168 1.40 12.04 -3.25
N ILE A 169 0.65 12.76 -4.09
CA ILE A 169 1.18 13.45 -5.27
C ILE A 169 2.17 14.54 -4.87
N GLU A 170 1.81 15.38 -3.88
CA GLU A 170 2.69 16.45 -3.41
C GLU A 170 3.99 15.89 -2.84
N PHE A 171 3.89 14.82 -2.06
CA PHE A 171 5.04 14.11 -1.49
C PHE A 171 5.94 13.55 -2.60
N ALA A 172 5.37 12.75 -3.51
CA ALA A 172 6.10 12.09 -4.58
C ALA A 172 6.87 13.10 -5.46
N ARG A 173 6.25 14.23 -5.81
CA ARG A 173 6.89 15.31 -6.59
C ARG A 173 8.08 15.98 -5.90
N LYS A 174 8.13 15.95 -4.57
CA LYS A 174 9.23 16.55 -3.79
C LYS A 174 10.40 15.58 -3.60
N HIS A 175 10.17 14.27 -3.72
CA HIS A 175 11.12 13.25 -3.28
C HIS A 175 11.52 12.25 -4.37
N ILE A 176 10.86 12.26 -5.53
CA ILE A 176 11.27 11.50 -6.70
C ILE A 176 11.71 12.50 -7.77
N GLU A 177 12.97 12.36 -8.21
CA GLU A 177 13.61 13.18 -9.26
C GLU A 177 13.23 12.71 -10.67
#